data_AF-A0A0Q8XW83-F1
#
_entry.id   AF-A0A0Q8XW83-F1
#
_cell.length_a   1.000
_cell.length_b   1.000
_cell.length_c   1.000
_cell.angle_alpha   90.00
_cell.angle_beta   90.00
_cell.angle_gamma   90.00
#
_symmetry.space_group_name_H-M   'P 1'
#
loop_
_entity.id
_entity.type
_entity.pdbx_description
1 polymer ?
#
loop_
_entity_poly.entity_id
_entity_poly.type
_entity_poly.pdbx_seq_one_letter_code
_entity_poly.pdbx_strand_id
1 'polypeptide(L)' 'MKTQISFKKTNGSDGVALLDGDASSILQAKRELANKLDLPAAGSSSSETEALDARLRHGGIDPDSLKIHHVSE' A
#
# COMPACT_ATOMS: atom_id res chain seq x y z
N MET A 1 12.66 -13.03 2.47
CA MET A 1 11.89 -12.41 3.57
C MET A 1 10.58 -11.92 2.98
N LYS A 2 9.46 -12.11 3.68
CA LYS A 2 8.14 -11.65 3.21
C LYS A 2 7.68 -10.50 4.08
N THR A 3 6.92 -9.59 3.48
CA THR A 3 6.34 -8.48 4.22
C THR A 3 4.84 -8.52 4.11
N GLN A 4 4.14 -8.65 5.23
CA GLN A 4 2.70 -8.57 5.27
C GLN A 4 2.29 -7.11 5.51
N ILE A 5 1.41 -6.60 4.68
CA ILE A 5 0.79 -5.29 4.84
C ILE A 5 -0.66 -5.49 5.24
N SER A 6 -1.05 -4.92 6.37
CA SER A 6 -2.44 -4.80 6.78
C SER A 6 -2.90 -3.37 6.52
N PHE A 7 -4.07 -3.17 5.91
CA PHE A 7 -4.63 -1.86 5.59
C PHE A 7 -6.14 -1.86 5.79
N LYS A 8 -6.74 -0.69 6.01
CA LYS A 8 -8.19 -0.55 5.98
C LYS A 8 -8.64 -0.04 4.64
N LYS A 9 -9.79 -0.50 4.17
CA LYS A 9 -10.46 0.02 2.99
C LYS A 9 -11.37 1.18 3.39
N THR A 10 -11.58 2.12 2.48
CA THR A 10 -12.51 3.24 2.66
C THR A 10 -13.96 2.76 2.81
N ASN A 11 -14.27 1.55 2.34
CA ASN A 11 -15.56 0.88 2.55
C ASN A 11 -15.73 0.25 3.96
N GLY A 12 -14.77 0.48 4.87
CA GLY A 12 -14.81 -0.05 6.24
C GLY A 12 -14.33 -1.50 6.40
N SER A 13 -13.97 -2.17 5.31
CA SER A 13 -13.44 -3.55 5.34
C SER A 13 -11.93 -3.56 5.59
N ASP A 14 -11.44 -4.59 6.27
CA ASP A 14 -10.00 -4.81 6.45
C ASP A 14 -9.41 -5.50 5.21
N GLY A 15 -8.14 -5.19 4.91
CA GLY A 15 -7.39 -5.79 3.82
C GLY A 15 -6.00 -6.22 4.29
N VAL A 16 -5.52 -7.34 3.76
CA VAL A 16 -4.16 -7.81 3.99
C VAL A 16 -3.55 -8.17 2.64
N ALA A 17 -2.32 -7.73 2.39
CA ALA A 17 -1.53 -8.09 1.23
C ALA A 17 -0.17 -8.62 1.68
N LEU A 18 0.19 -9.79 1.17
CA LEU A 18 1.54 -10.33 1.32
C LEU A 18 2.40 -9.83 0.16
N LEU A 19 3.50 -9.17 0.46
CA LEU A 19 4.51 -8.78 -0.49
C LEU A 19 5.71 -9.72 -0.43
N ASP A 20 6.23 -10.04 -1.60
CA ASP A 20 7.49 -10.75 -1.74
C ASP A 20 8.61 -9.72 -1.77
N GLY A 21 9.48 -9.74 -0.75
CA GLY A 21 10.55 -8.75 -0.55
C GLY A 21 10.48 -8.04 0.80
N ASP A 22 11.54 -7.30 1.12
CA ASP A 22 11.58 -6.41 2.25
C ASP A 22 10.92 -5.07 1.88
N ALA A 23 9.72 -4.81 2.41
CA ALA A 23 9.22 -3.44 2.41
C ALA A 23 9.89 -2.71 3.58
N SER A 24 11.09 -2.19 3.33
CA SER A 24 11.89 -1.46 4.31
C SER A 24 11.27 -0.10 4.71
N SER A 25 10.30 0.39 3.94
CA SER A 25 9.61 1.66 4.22
C SER A 25 8.13 1.63 3.82
N ILE A 26 7.32 2.42 4.51
CA ILE A 26 5.89 2.65 4.22
C ILE A 26 5.68 3.04 2.76
N LEU A 27 6.59 3.84 2.19
CA LEU A 27 6.48 4.29 0.81
C LEU A 27 6.64 3.12 -0.18
N GLN A 28 7.62 2.24 0.06
CA GLN A 28 7.80 1.01 -0.73
C GLN A 28 6.58 0.09 -0.59
N ALA A 29 6.10 -0.09 0.65
CA ALA A 29 4.91 -0.89 0.95
C ALA A 29 3.67 -0.36 0.21
N LYS A 30 3.45 0.95 0.20
CA LYS A 30 2.34 1.61 -0.53
C LYS A 30 2.44 1.39 -2.03
N ARG A 31 3.64 1.55 -2.62
CA ARG A 31 3.88 1.31 -4.06
C ARG A 31 3.61 -0.14 -4.44
N GLU A 32 4.21 -1.06 -3.71
CA GLU A 32 4.06 -2.49 -3.95
C GLU A 32 2.62 -2.96 -3.78
N LEU A 33 1.92 -2.46 -2.75
CA LEU A 33 0.49 -2.71 -2.57
C LEU A 33 -0.33 -2.17 -3.74
N ALA A 34 -0.07 -0.94 -4.17
CA ALA A 34 -0.78 -0.33 -5.29
C ALA A 34 -0.54 -1.05 -6.62
N ASN A 35 0.68 -1.56 -6.84
CA ASN A 35 1.02 -2.39 -8.00
C ASN A 35 0.35 -3.77 -7.90
N LYS A 36 0.36 -4.42 -6.74
CA LYS A 36 -0.27 -5.72 -6.52
C LYS A 36 -1.78 -5.71 -6.73
N LEU A 37 -2.40 -4.58 -6.44
CA LEU A 37 -3.83 -4.34 -6.64
C LEU A 37 -4.15 -3.76 -8.02
N ASP A 38 -3.14 -3.62 -8.89
CA ASP A 38 -3.26 -3.05 -10.24
C ASP A 38 -4.01 -1.71 -10.25
N LEU A 39 -3.80 -0.88 -9.23
CA LEU A 39 -4.50 0.39 -9.13
C LEU A 39 -4.01 1.33 -10.22
N PRO A 40 -4.84 2.11 -10.90
CA PRO A 40 -4.37 3.08 -11.89
C PRO A 40 -3.54 4.18 -11.22
N ALA A 41 -2.48 4.67 -11.88
CA ALA A 41 -1.68 5.77 -11.35
C ALA A 41 -2.54 7.04 -11.18
N ALA A 42 -2.60 7.58 -9.96
CA ALA A 42 -3.39 8.77 -9.66
C ALA A 42 -2.59 10.04 -9.98
N GLY A 43 -2.54 10.42 -11.26
CA GLY A 43 -2.10 11.73 -11.72
C GLY A 43 -0.64 12.12 -11.45
N SER A 44 -0.20 13.20 -12.08
CA SER A 44 1.15 13.76 -11.94
C SER A 44 1.26 14.61 -10.67
N SER A 45 1.25 13.97 -9.50
CA SER A 45 1.59 14.67 -8.25
C SER A 45 3.10 14.84 -8.11
N SER A 46 3.54 16.01 -7.66
CA SER A 46 4.96 16.36 -7.48
C SER A 46 5.66 15.52 -6.40
N SER A 47 4.88 14.98 -5.44
CA SER A 47 5.34 14.07 -4.39
C SER A 47 4.86 12.65 -4.68
N GLU A 48 5.81 11.71 -4.75
CA GLU A 48 5.52 10.29 -4.93
C GLU A 48 4.62 9.71 -3.82
N THR A 49 4.83 10.15 -2.58
CA THR A 49 3.97 9.78 -1.45
C THR A 49 2.52 10.18 -1.70
N GLU A 50 2.27 11.43 -2.08
CA GLU A 50 0.91 11.92 -2.37
C GLU A 50 0.29 11.20 -3.57
N ALA A 51 1.07 10.90 -4.61
CA ALA A 51 0.61 10.11 -5.76
C ALA A 51 0.17 8.69 -5.33
N LEU A 52 0.96 8.04 -4.48
CA LEU A 52 0.65 6.71 -3.94
C LEU A 52 -0.54 6.73 -2.99
N ASP A 53 -0.62 7.70 -2.09
CA ASP A 53 -1.76 7.90 -1.20
C ASP A 53 -3.05 8.13 -1.99
N ALA A 54 -3.01 8.95 -3.03
CA ALA A 54 -4.15 9.17 -3.93
C ALA A 54 -4.51 7.89 -4.68
N ARG A 55 -3.53 7.14 -5.20
CA ARG A 55 -3.72 5.87 -5.90
C ARG A 55 -4.38 4.82 -5.00
N LEU A 56 -3.91 4.68 -3.76
CA LEU A 56 -4.49 3.78 -2.76
C LEU A 56 -5.92 4.19 -2.42
N ARG A 57 -6.17 5.49 -2.17
CA ARG A 57 -7.53 5.98 -1.91
C ARG A 57 -8.48 5.75 -3.09
N HIS A 58 -8.00 5.93 -4.32
CA HIS A 58 -8.75 5.59 -5.54
C HIS A 58 -9.07 4.10 -5.62
N GLY A 59 -8.18 3.24 -5.17
CA GLY A 59 -8.42 1.79 -4.99
C GLY A 59 -9.32 1.44 -3.80
N GLY A 60 -9.84 2.43 -3.09
CA GLY A 60 -10.65 2.25 -1.90
C GLY A 60 -9.83 1.81 -0.68
N ILE A 61 -8.56 2.21 -0.59
CA ILE A 61 -7.65 1.89 0.52
C ILE A 61 -7.30 3.16 1.28
N ASP A 62 -7.36 3.08 2.60
CA ASP A 62 -6.90 4.13 3.49
C ASP A 62 -5.37 4.00 3.68
N PRO A 63 -4.58 4.97 3.18
CA PRO A 63 -3.13 4.87 3.18
C PRO A 63 -2.49 5.25 4.53
N ASP A 64 -3.26 5.85 5.46
CA ASP A 64 -2.83 6.18 6.81
C ASP A 64 -2.98 4.96 7.75
N SER A 65 -3.98 4.11 7.49
CA SER A 65 -4.21 2.84 8.19
C SER A 65 -3.25 1.71 7.78
N LEU A 66 -2.23 1.96 6.96
CA LEU A 66 -1.27 0.96 6.50
C LEU A 66 -0.33 0.54 7.63
N LYS A 67 -0.25 -0.76 7.91
CA LYS A 67 0.68 -1.36 8.87
C LYS A 67 1.56 -2.39 8.18
N ILE A 68 2.87 -2.21 8.29
CA ILE A 68 3.88 -3.15 7.79
C ILE A 68 4.20 -4.15 8.89
N HIS A 69 4.15 -5.43 8.56
CA HIS A 69 4.56 -6.54 9.38
C HIS A 69 5.64 -7.34 8.64
N HIS A 70 6.87 -7.30 9.11
CA HIS A 70 7.95 -8.11 8.56
C HIS A 70 7.79 -9.56 9.02
N VAL A 71 7.69 -10.48 8.06
CA VAL A 71 7.60 -11.92 8.31
C VAL A 71 8.93 -12.53 7.86
N SER A 72 9.83 -12.68 8.81
CA SER A 72 11.07 -13.43 8.66
C SER A 72 10.78 -14.90 8.96
N GLU A 73 11.11 -15.78 8.01
CA GLU A 73 11.18 -17.24 8.21
C GLU A 73 12.65 -17.64 8.35
#